data_AF-A0A6P0S481-F1
#
_entry.id   AF-A0A6P0S481-F1
#
_cell.length_a   1.000
_cell.length_b   1.000
_cell.length_c   1.000
_cell.angle_alpha   90.00
_cell.angle_beta   90.00
_cell.angle_gamma   90.00
#
_symmetry.space_group_name_H-M   'P 1'
#
loop_
_entity.id
_entity.type
_entity.pdbx_description
1 polymer ?
#
loop_
_entity_poly.entity_id
_entity_poly.type
_entity_poly.pdbx_seq_one_letter_code
_entity_poly.pdbx_strand_id
1 'polypeptide(L)'
;MNITFDQFAGLVTEWANVKSAEFKFYYPLKGGWEAWTQAEVAAYILSKDSTIDILREWSIYQNNNQRVDWLFNNQDPTVGNKIAIELKCQSFENRNTFTNGLAADEAKLAQANLKAAYQGCQTGVMGISFEPTATNWMQANNYVLVFKNADIAIGIKKLN
;
A
#
# COMPACT_ATOMS: atom_id res chain seq x y z
N MET A 1 1.64 6.76 -18.53
CA MET A 1 2.82 7.40 -17.89
C MET A 1 3.34 6.48 -16.79
N ASN A 2 4.66 6.44 -16.58
CA ASN A 2 5.24 5.70 -15.47
C ASN A 2 5.50 6.62 -14.28
N ILE A 3 5.35 6.07 -13.07
CA ILE A 3 5.66 6.79 -11.83
C ILE A 3 6.84 6.15 -11.09
N THR A 4 7.59 6.94 -10.33
CA THR A 4 8.58 6.42 -9.37
C THR A 4 7.93 6.08 -8.03
N PHE A 5 8.65 5.36 -7.18
CA PHE A 5 8.18 5.04 -5.82
C PHE A 5 7.96 6.31 -4.98
N ASP A 6 8.83 7.32 -5.14
CA ASP A 6 8.70 8.61 -4.45
C ASP A 6 7.47 9.39 -4.94
N GLN A 7 7.17 9.32 -6.24
CA GLN A 7 5.94 9.91 -6.79
C GLN A 7 4.69 9.21 -6.24
N PHE A 8 4.71 7.87 -6.11
CA PHE A 8 3.64 7.14 -5.43
C PHE A 8 3.45 7.63 -3.99
N ALA A 9 4.53 7.73 -3.21
CA ALA A 9 4.47 8.24 -1.83
C ALA A 9 3.90 9.67 -1.76
N GLY A 10 4.32 10.56 -2.67
CA GLY A 10 3.80 11.92 -2.78
C GLY A 10 2.29 11.95 -3.07
N LEU A 11 1.83 11.14 -4.02
CA LEU A 11 0.40 11.02 -4.35
C LEU A 11 -0.43 10.49 -3.18
N VAL A 12 0.10 9.54 -2.40
CA VAL A 12 -0.54 9.05 -1.17
C VAL A 12 -0.65 10.15 -0.12
N THR A 13 0.40 10.95 0.06
CA THR A 13 0.38 12.11 0.96
C THR A 13 -0.70 13.11 0.56
N GLU A 14 -0.79 13.45 -0.72
CA GLU A 14 -1.83 14.37 -1.21
C GLU A 14 -3.24 13.80 -0.99
N TRP A 15 -3.46 12.51 -1.31
CA TRP A 15 -4.73 11.84 -1.06
C TRP A 15 -5.13 11.90 0.42
N ALA A 16 -4.18 11.62 1.32
CA ALA A 16 -4.41 11.64 2.76
C ALA A 16 -4.77 13.05 3.28
N ASN A 17 -4.15 14.10 2.72
CA ASN A 17 -4.53 15.48 3.03
C ASN A 17 -5.99 15.79 2.69
N VAL A 18 -6.55 15.17 1.65
CA VAL A 18 -7.95 15.35 1.25
C VAL A 18 -8.91 14.48 2.08
N LYS A 19 -8.53 13.24 2.39
CA LYS A 19 -9.47 12.21 2.86
C LYS A 19 -9.38 11.85 4.35
N SER A 20 -8.27 12.18 5.02
CA SER A 20 -7.99 11.71 6.38
C SER A 20 -9.06 12.05 7.42
N ALA A 21 -9.80 13.15 7.25
CA ALA A 21 -10.88 13.55 8.17
C ALA A 21 -12.02 12.53 8.25
N GLU A 22 -12.19 11.70 7.22
CA GLU A 22 -13.25 10.70 7.12
C GLU A 22 -12.83 9.31 7.63
N PHE A 23 -11.53 9.05 7.77
CA PHE A 23 -11.02 7.68 8.00
C PHE A 23 -11.60 7.03 9.26
N LYS A 24 -11.84 7.81 10.31
CA LYS A 24 -12.44 7.35 11.57
C LYS A 24 -13.81 6.69 11.41
N PHE A 25 -14.54 7.00 10.34
CA PHE A 25 -15.83 6.38 10.06
C PHE A 25 -15.69 4.97 9.47
N TYR A 26 -14.50 4.61 8.97
CA TYR A 26 -14.24 3.29 8.38
C TYR A 26 -13.70 2.26 9.38
N TYR A 27 -13.05 2.69 10.47
CA TYR A 27 -12.49 1.77 11.47
C TYR A 27 -13.49 0.76 12.07
N PRO A 28 -14.76 1.12 12.35
CA PRO A 28 -15.72 0.17 12.92
C PRO A 28 -16.41 -0.72 11.88
N LEU A 29 -16.15 -0.54 10.57
CA LEU A 29 -16.81 -1.32 9.54
C LEU A 29 -16.30 -2.77 9.52
N LYS A 30 -17.25 -3.70 9.56
CA LYS A 30 -16.98 -5.14 9.49
C LYS A 30 -16.40 -5.53 8.14
N GLY A 31 -15.37 -6.39 8.15
CA GLY A 31 -14.58 -6.75 6.97
C GLY A 31 -13.42 -5.79 6.68
N GLY A 32 -13.23 -4.78 7.54
CA GLY A 32 -12.23 -3.74 7.35
C GLY A 32 -12.59 -2.80 6.19
N TRP A 33 -11.60 -2.02 5.77
CA TRP A 33 -11.77 -0.94 4.78
C TRP A 33 -10.64 -0.92 3.74
N GLU A 34 -9.82 -1.97 3.71
CA GLU A 34 -8.69 -2.13 2.77
C GLU A 34 -9.19 -2.06 1.32
N ALA A 35 -10.25 -2.79 0.95
CA ALA A 35 -10.78 -2.81 -0.42
C ALA A 35 -11.31 -1.45 -0.90
N TRP A 36 -11.87 -0.63 0.01
CA TRP A 36 -12.30 0.73 -0.29
C TRP A 36 -11.08 1.64 -0.49
N THR A 37 -10.12 1.60 0.43
CA THR A 37 -8.87 2.36 0.33
C THR A 37 -8.13 2.04 -0.96
N GLN A 38 -8.08 0.75 -1.34
CA GLN A 38 -7.53 0.32 -2.61
C GLN A 38 -8.16 1.04 -3.82
N ALA A 39 -9.49 1.16 -3.82
CA ALA A 39 -10.24 1.82 -4.88
C ALA A 39 -9.98 3.33 -4.89
N GLU A 40 -10.07 3.94 -3.72
CA GLU A 40 -10.06 5.38 -3.56
C GLU A 40 -8.69 5.98 -3.89
N VAL A 41 -7.59 5.36 -3.44
CA VAL A 41 -6.23 5.83 -3.79
C VAL A 41 -5.99 5.68 -5.29
N ALA A 42 -6.40 4.54 -5.89
CA ALA A 42 -6.26 4.32 -7.33
C ALA A 42 -7.04 5.37 -8.14
N ALA A 43 -8.30 5.63 -7.76
CA ALA A 43 -9.14 6.65 -8.38
C ALA A 43 -8.56 8.06 -8.20
N TYR A 44 -8.02 8.36 -7.02
CA TYR A 44 -7.34 9.64 -6.75
C TYR A 44 -6.13 9.84 -7.67
N ILE A 45 -5.24 8.84 -7.77
CA ILE A 45 -4.06 8.89 -8.64
C ILE A 45 -4.48 9.12 -10.10
N LEU A 46 -5.47 8.38 -10.59
CA LEU A 46 -5.98 8.53 -11.96
C LEU A 46 -6.70 9.87 -12.19
N SER A 47 -7.24 10.50 -11.14
CA SER A 47 -7.80 11.86 -11.24
C SER A 47 -6.73 12.93 -11.43
N LYS A 48 -5.48 12.66 -11.04
CA LYS A 48 -4.32 13.55 -11.27
C LYS A 48 -3.76 13.37 -12.67
N ASP A 49 -3.64 12.12 -13.11
CA ASP A 49 -3.26 11.76 -14.46
C ASP A 49 -3.86 10.40 -14.83
N SER A 50 -4.86 10.42 -15.71
CA SER A 50 -5.57 9.21 -16.14
C SER A 50 -4.74 8.30 -17.04
N THR A 51 -3.53 8.70 -17.41
CA THR A 51 -2.61 7.90 -18.21
C THR A 51 -1.67 7.04 -17.37
N ILE A 52 -1.65 7.20 -16.04
CA ILE A 52 -0.86 6.36 -15.13
C ILE A 52 -1.34 4.90 -15.24
N ASP A 53 -0.39 4.00 -15.48
CA ASP A 53 -0.67 2.57 -15.52
C ASP A 53 -0.72 2.01 -14.10
N ILE A 54 -1.93 1.75 -13.62
CA ILE A 54 -2.23 1.15 -12.32
C ILE A 54 -3.21 -0.01 -12.48
N LEU A 55 -2.81 -1.17 -12.00
CA LEU A 55 -3.64 -2.35 -11.90
C LEU A 55 -3.92 -2.65 -10.44
N ARG A 56 -5.16 -3.02 -10.12
CA ARG A 56 -5.56 -3.54 -8.81
C ARG A 56 -5.63 -5.05 -8.81
N GLU A 57 -5.40 -5.66 -7.66
CA GLU A 57 -5.64 -7.09 -7.43
C GLU A 57 -4.96 -7.95 -8.53
N TRP A 58 -3.67 -7.69 -8.79
CA TRP A 58 -2.95 -8.27 -9.92
C TRP A 58 -2.09 -9.48 -9.53
N SER A 59 -1.99 -10.47 -10.43
CA SER A 59 -1.34 -11.75 -10.15
C SER A 59 0.17 -11.72 -10.43
N ILE A 60 0.95 -11.19 -9.47
CA ILE A 60 2.42 -11.18 -9.53
C ILE A 60 3.09 -12.36 -8.81
N TYR A 61 2.37 -13.04 -7.92
CA TYR A 61 2.88 -14.11 -7.07
C TYR A 61 2.90 -15.47 -7.75
N GLN A 62 3.84 -16.33 -7.37
CA GLN A 62 3.87 -17.74 -7.81
C GLN A 62 2.60 -18.49 -7.39
N ASN A 63 2.03 -18.14 -6.24
CA ASN A 63 0.73 -18.64 -5.82
C ASN A 63 -0.38 -17.95 -6.62
N ASN A 64 -1.07 -18.73 -7.45
CA ASN A 64 -2.15 -18.25 -8.31
C ASN A 64 -3.40 -17.76 -7.57
N ASN A 65 -3.50 -17.94 -6.25
CA ASN A 65 -4.58 -17.40 -5.42
C ASN A 65 -4.21 -16.06 -4.76
N GLN A 66 -2.96 -15.61 -4.87
CA GLN A 66 -2.51 -14.34 -4.29
C GLN A 66 -2.49 -13.24 -5.34
N ARG A 67 -2.85 -12.03 -4.91
CA ARG A 67 -2.84 -10.81 -5.71
C ARG A 67 -2.18 -9.69 -4.91
N VAL A 68 -1.54 -8.77 -5.63
CA VAL A 68 -1.02 -7.53 -5.06
C VAL A 68 -2.09 -6.47 -5.13
N ASP A 69 -2.18 -5.63 -4.11
CA ASP A 69 -3.21 -4.59 -4.01
C ASP A 69 -3.09 -3.59 -5.17
N TRP A 70 -1.86 -3.14 -5.45
CA TRP A 70 -1.54 -2.32 -6.62
C TRP A 70 -0.27 -2.77 -7.35
N LEU A 71 -0.31 -2.74 -8.68
CA LEU A 71 0.85 -2.80 -9.55
C LEU A 71 0.87 -1.57 -10.45
N PHE A 72 1.97 -0.82 -10.41
CA PHE A 72 2.22 0.33 -11.28
C PHE A 72 3.24 -0.01 -12.36
N ASN A 73 3.14 0.70 -13.49
CA ASN A 73 4.06 0.61 -14.64
C ASN A 73 4.15 -0.81 -15.22
N ASN A 74 3.03 -1.55 -15.21
CA ASN A 74 2.96 -2.90 -15.75
C ASN A 74 3.32 -2.99 -17.25
N GLN A 75 3.13 -1.92 -18.03
CA GLN A 75 3.54 -1.86 -19.43
C GLN A 75 5.03 -1.50 -19.64
N ASP A 76 5.78 -1.11 -18.59
CA ASP A 76 7.21 -0.83 -18.74
C ASP A 76 7.99 -2.12 -19.05
N PRO A 77 8.83 -2.17 -20.11
CA PRO A 77 9.63 -3.35 -20.43
C PRO A 77 10.71 -3.67 -19.37
N THR A 78 11.13 -2.70 -18.57
CA THR A 78 12.12 -2.86 -17.51
C THR A 78 11.44 -3.24 -16.20
N VAL A 79 11.65 -4.47 -15.74
CA VAL A 79 11.02 -4.98 -14.51
C VAL A 79 11.31 -4.11 -13.28
N GLY A 80 12.51 -3.54 -13.17
CA GLY A 80 12.90 -2.66 -12.06
C GLY A 80 12.13 -1.34 -11.99
N ASN A 81 11.46 -0.93 -13.06
CA ASN A 81 10.59 0.25 -13.05
C ASN A 81 9.17 -0.07 -12.57
N LYS A 82 8.79 -1.35 -12.46
CA LYS A 82 7.49 -1.75 -11.92
C LYS A 82 7.47 -1.55 -10.41
N ILE A 83 6.33 -1.17 -9.87
CA ILE A 83 6.14 -0.95 -8.43
C ILE A 83 4.95 -1.78 -7.97
N ALA A 84 5.20 -2.72 -7.07
CA ALA A 84 4.17 -3.57 -6.44
C ALA A 84 3.98 -3.14 -4.99
N ILE A 85 2.75 -2.83 -4.60
CA ILE A 85 2.42 -2.33 -3.26
C ILE A 85 1.36 -3.22 -2.61
N GLU A 86 1.63 -3.69 -1.39
CA GLU A 86 0.61 -4.22 -0.48
C GLU A 86 0.15 -3.14 0.51
N LEU A 87 -1.08 -3.24 0.95
CA LEU A 87 -1.79 -2.29 1.80
C LEU A 87 -2.35 -3.02 3.02
N LYS A 88 -2.05 -2.47 4.20
CA LYS A 88 -2.74 -2.82 5.43
C LYS A 88 -3.48 -1.62 6.01
N CYS A 89 -4.76 -1.79 6.34
CA CYS A 89 -5.51 -0.78 7.07
C CYS A 89 -5.91 -1.30 8.45
N GLN A 90 -5.55 -0.54 9.49
CA GLN A 90 -5.98 -0.83 10.84
C GLN A 90 -7.49 -0.58 10.95
N SER A 91 -8.20 -1.52 11.57
CA SER A 91 -9.64 -1.50 11.84
C SER A 91 -9.88 -2.02 13.25
N PHE A 92 -11.12 -1.95 13.74
CA PHE A 92 -11.45 -2.48 15.06
C PHE A 92 -11.32 -4.01 15.13
N GLU A 93 -11.53 -4.71 14.01
CA GLU A 93 -11.47 -6.17 13.96
C GLU A 93 -10.02 -6.72 13.94
N ASN A 94 -9.07 -5.97 13.38
CA ASN A 94 -7.68 -6.40 13.24
C ASN A 94 -6.70 -5.63 14.13
N ARG A 95 -7.15 -4.85 15.14
CA ARG A 95 -6.26 -4.03 15.99
C ARG A 95 -5.05 -4.80 16.50
N ASN A 96 -5.29 -5.98 17.06
CA ASN A 96 -4.26 -6.83 17.67
C ASN A 96 -3.40 -7.59 16.65
N THR A 97 -3.83 -7.69 15.40
CA THR A 97 -3.16 -8.45 14.34
C THR A 97 -2.63 -7.56 13.23
N PHE A 98 -2.86 -6.25 13.28
CA PHE A 98 -2.48 -5.29 12.24
C PHE A 98 -0.98 -5.31 11.93
N THR A 99 -0.13 -5.25 12.96
CA THR A 99 1.33 -5.26 12.79
C THR A 99 1.84 -6.60 12.28
N ASN A 100 1.24 -7.72 12.71
CA ASN A 100 1.52 -9.04 12.15
C ASN A 100 1.09 -9.14 10.68
N GLY A 101 -0.01 -8.47 10.31
CA GLY A 101 -0.47 -8.34 8.94
C GLY A 101 0.56 -7.60 8.07
N LEU A 102 1.05 -6.44 8.52
CA LEU A 102 2.13 -5.72 7.83
C LEU A 102 3.36 -6.59 7.62
N ALA A 103 3.83 -7.29 8.67
CA ALA A 103 4.97 -8.19 8.55
C ALA A 103 4.72 -9.36 7.58
N ALA A 104 3.50 -9.87 7.52
CA ALA A 104 3.11 -10.90 6.56
C ALA A 104 3.12 -10.37 5.12
N ASP A 105 2.66 -9.14 4.89
CA ASP A 105 2.67 -8.49 3.57
C ASP A 105 4.11 -8.20 3.11
N GLU A 106 5.01 -7.82 4.03
CA GLU A 106 6.44 -7.70 3.73
C GLU A 106 7.05 -9.04 3.28
N ALA A 107 6.76 -10.12 4.02
CA ALA A 107 7.24 -11.46 3.67
C ALA A 107 6.64 -11.95 2.34
N LYS A 108 5.36 -11.64 2.08
CA LYS A 108 4.65 -11.98 0.84
C LYS A 108 5.35 -11.37 -0.38
N LEU A 109 5.79 -10.10 -0.28
CA LEU A 109 6.49 -9.37 -1.35
C LEU A 109 7.96 -9.76 -1.55
N ALA A 110 8.50 -10.72 -0.80
CA ALA A 110 9.86 -11.21 -1.04
C ALA A 110 10.03 -11.69 -2.49
N GLN A 111 11.15 -11.33 -3.13
CA GLN A 111 11.40 -11.58 -4.55
C GLN A 111 11.28 -13.07 -4.94
N ALA A 112 11.62 -13.97 -4.03
CA ALA A 112 11.49 -15.41 -4.22
C ALA A 112 10.03 -15.89 -4.35
N ASN A 113 9.04 -15.10 -3.90
CA ASN A 113 7.61 -15.41 -4.00
C ASN A 113 6.97 -14.88 -5.29
N LEU A 114 7.67 -14.00 -6.03
CA LEU A 114 7.18 -13.41 -7.26
C LEU A 114 7.41 -14.37 -8.45
N LYS A 115 6.52 -14.30 -9.44
CA LYS A 115 6.73 -14.94 -10.74
C LYS A 115 7.97 -14.34 -11.41
N ALA A 116 8.68 -15.13 -12.21
CA ALA A 116 9.91 -14.71 -12.89
C ALA A 116 9.78 -13.37 -13.64
N ALA A 117 8.62 -13.09 -14.25
CA ALA A 117 8.36 -11.84 -14.97
C ALA A 117 8.33 -10.56 -14.08
N TYR A 118 8.19 -10.71 -12.76
CA TYR A 118 8.16 -9.61 -11.80
C TYR A 118 9.34 -9.62 -10.82
N GLN A 119 10.22 -10.62 -10.91
CA GLN A 119 11.43 -10.65 -10.09
C GLN A 119 12.34 -9.47 -10.45
N GLY A 120 12.72 -8.70 -9.45
CA GLY A 120 13.48 -7.46 -9.58
C GLY A 120 12.62 -6.20 -9.63
N CYS A 121 11.29 -6.29 -9.55
CA CYS A 121 10.46 -5.09 -9.40
C CYS A 121 10.67 -4.43 -8.04
N GLN A 122 10.36 -3.14 -7.97
CA GLN A 122 10.29 -2.42 -6.70
C GLN A 122 9.07 -2.89 -5.94
N THR A 123 9.24 -3.15 -4.65
CA THR A 123 8.17 -3.68 -3.78
C THR A 123 8.05 -2.81 -2.54
N GLY A 124 6.84 -2.60 -2.05
CA GLY A 124 6.63 -1.89 -0.79
C GLY A 124 5.33 -2.23 -0.08
N VAL A 125 5.27 -1.90 1.21
CA VAL A 125 4.08 -2.05 2.03
C VAL A 125 3.64 -0.68 2.52
N MET A 126 2.35 -0.40 2.39
CA MET A 126 1.68 0.78 2.92
C MET A 126 0.80 0.37 4.11
N GLY A 127 1.04 0.98 5.26
CA GLY A 127 0.22 0.80 6.47
C GLY A 127 -0.56 2.06 6.82
N ILE A 128 -1.83 1.93 7.15
CA ILE A 128 -2.64 3.00 7.74
C ILE A 128 -3.02 2.61 9.17
N SER A 129 -2.50 3.33 10.15
CA SER A 129 -2.79 3.12 11.57
C SER A 129 -3.58 4.29 12.16
N PHE A 130 -4.39 4.01 13.18
CA PHE A 130 -5.04 5.02 14.03
C PHE A 130 -4.61 4.93 15.50
N GLU A 131 -3.89 3.87 15.90
CA GLU A 131 -3.37 3.74 17.27
C GLU A 131 -1.89 4.13 17.36
N PRO A 132 -1.46 4.84 18.43
CA PRO A 132 -0.06 5.17 18.65
C PRO A 132 0.86 3.94 18.66
N THR A 133 0.42 2.81 19.25
CA THR A 133 1.20 1.57 19.28
C THR A 133 1.51 1.04 17.88
N ALA A 134 0.53 1.03 16.98
CA ALA A 134 0.71 0.61 15.60
C ALA A 134 1.60 1.59 14.82
N THR A 135 1.42 2.89 15.02
CA THR A 135 2.26 3.94 14.43
C THR A 135 3.73 3.81 14.86
N ASN A 136 3.97 3.62 16.16
CA ASN A 136 5.31 3.46 16.72
C ASN A 136 5.96 2.18 16.19
N TRP A 137 5.18 1.09 16.07
CA TRP A 137 5.66 -0.14 15.46
C TRP A 137 6.11 0.07 14.01
N MET A 138 5.31 0.76 13.19
CA MET A 138 5.68 1.09 11.81
C MET A 138 7.01 1.86 11.76
N GLN A 139 7.16 2.89 12.58
CA GLN A 139 8.41 3.67 12.63
C GLN A 139 9.61 2.82 13.07
N ALA A 140 9.43 1.97 14.09
CA ALA A 140 10.48 1.06 14.56
C ALA A 140 10.86 -0.02 13.52
N ASN A 141 10.01 -0.27 12.53
CA ASN A 141 10.22 -1.26 11.46
C ASN A 141 10.52 -0.61 10.10
N ASN A 142 11.07 0.61 10.11
CA ASN A 142 11.56 1.36 8.95
C ASN A 142 10.48 1.80 7.95
N TYR A 143 9.24 1.96 8.39
CA TYR A 143 8.25 2.69 7.59
C TYR A 143 8.52 4.19 7.69
N VAL A 144 8.59 4.84 6.54
CA VAL A 144 8.61 6.31 6.45
C VAL A 144 7.18 6.79 6.59
N LEU A 145 6.90 7.61 7.61
CA LEU A 145 5.59 8.23 7.74
C LEU A 145 5.44 9.33 6.68
N VAL A 146 4.59 9.07 5.68
CA VAL A 146 4.30 10.01 4.59
C VAL A 146 3.16 10.96 4.95
N PHE A 147 2.33 10.56 5.91
CA PHE A 147 1.27 11.38 6.47
C PHE A 147 1.05 11.07 7.95
N LYS A 148 0.78 12.10 8.76
CA LYS A 148 0.36 11.96 10.15
C LYS A 148 -0.47 13.16 10.59
N ASN A 149 -1.59 12.90 11.23
CA ASN A 149 -2.38 13.91 11.95
C ASN A 149 -2.78 13.36 13.34
N ALA A 150 -3.76 13.98 13.99
CA ALA A 150 -4.24 13.53 15.31
C ALA A 150 -4.97 12.18 15.27
N ASP A 151 -5.55 11.81 14.13
CA ASP A 151 -6.43 10.64 13.99
C ASP A 151 -5.73 9.43 13.36
N ILE A 152 -4.75 9.66 12.48
CA ILE A 152 -4.08 8.61 11.71
C ILE A 152 -2.60 8.88 11.43
N ALA A 153 -1.89 7.80 11.12
CA ALA A 153 -0.61 7.82 10.43
C ALA A 153 -0.64 6.88 9.22
N ILE A 154 0.03 7.28 8.14
CA ILE A 154 0.31 6.45 6.98
C ILE A 154 1.81 6.26 6.88
N GLY A 155 2.25 5.02 6.97
CA GLY A 155 3.63 4.61 6.77
C GLY A 155 3.80 3.88 5.44
N ILE A 156 4.90 4.12 4.74
CA ILE A 156 5.31 3.34 3.58
C ILE A 156 6.72 2.81 3.79
N LYS A 157 6.92 1.52 3.53
CA LYS A 157 8.24 0.87 3.55
C LYS A 157 8.55 0.31 2.17
N LYS A 158 9.62 0.81 1.54
CA LYS A 158 10.21 0.20 0.34
C LYS A 158 11.08 -0.99 0.77
N LEU A 159 10.94 -2.12 0.09
CA LEU A 159 11.62 -3.39 0.41
C LEU A 159 12.73 -3.73 -0.58
N ASN A 160 12.57 -3.31 -1.84
CA ASN A 160 13.52 -3.47 -2.95
C ASN A 160 13.44 -2.24 -3.84
#